data_AF-A0A0C2CZH5-F1
#
_entry.id   AF-A0A0C2CZH5-F1
#
_cell.length_a   1.000
_cell.length_b   1.000
_cell.length_c   1.000
_cell.angle_alpha   90.00
_cell.angle_beta   90.00
_cell.angle_gamma   90.00
#
_symmetry.space_group_name_H-M   'P 1'
#
loop_
_entity.id
_entity.type
_entity.pdbx_description
1 polymer ?
#
loop_
_entity_poly.entity_id
_entity_poly.type
_entity_poly.pdbx_seq_one_letter_code
_entity_poly.pdbx_strand_id
1 'polypeptide(L)'
;MADEELKKAFQDLQFKTNETRALISQGEVAKKLNTQVRRNSLATKQRMSELSAASISEVPNDHAVYRSVGRMFLLTTKDAEIERHNKEALEYK
;
A
#
# COMPACT_ATOMS: atom_id res chain seq x y z
N MET A 1 22.06 -15.53 -49.64
CA MET A 1 22.65 -15.52 -48.27
C MET A 1 22.47 -14.16 -47.61
N ALA A 2 23.08 -13.07 -48.08
CA ALA A 2 22.93 -11.74 -47.44
C ALA A 2 21.48 -11.22 -47.36
N ASP A 3 20.66 -11.47 -48.38
CA ASP A 3 19.26 -10.99 -48.43
C ASP A 3 18.33 -11.77 -47.47
N GLU A 4 18.65 -13.04 -47.18
CA GLU A 4 17.95 -13.84 -46.16
C GLU A 4 18.35 -13.45 -44.74
N GLU A 5 19.64 -13.16 -44.53
CA GLU A 5 20.15 -12.64 -43.25
C GLU A 5 19.54 -11.28 -42.91
N LEU A 6 19.38 -10.40 -43.92
CA LEU A 6 18.69 -9.13 -43.77
C LEU A 6 17.22 -9.33 -43.38
N LYS A 7 16.48 -10.20 -44.08
CA LYS A 7 15.09 -10.51 -43.73
C LYS A 7 14.95 -11.05 -42.31
N LYS A 8 15.85 -11.95 -41.91
CA LYS A 8 15.87 -12.49 -40.55
C LYS A 8 16.17 -11.40 -39.51
N ALA A 9 17.15 -10.55 -39.75
CA ALA A 9 17.47 -9.43 -38.85
C ALA A 9 16.29 -8.45 -38.69
N PHE A 10 15.54 -8.17 -39.76
CA PHE A 10 14.33 -7.34 -39.68
C PHE A 10 13.20 -8.00 -38.88
N GLN A 11 12.98 -9.30 -39.08
CA GLN A 11 11.99 -10.05 -38.28
C GLN A 11 12.36 -10.07 -36.79
N ASP A 12 13.63 -10.34 -36.47
CA ASP A 12 14.11 -10.34 -35.10
C ASP A 12 13.99 -8.94 -34.45
N LEU A 13 14.27 -7.89 -35.21
CA LEU A 13 14.12 -6.51 -34.73
C LEU A 13 12.64 -6.17 -34.46
N GLN A 14 11.74 -6.57 -35.36
CA GLN A 14 10.30 -6.36 -35.15
C GLN A 14 9.79 -7.14 -33.94
N PHE A 15 10.23 -8.39 -33.76
CA PHE A 15 9.88 -9.20 -32.60
C PHE A 15 10.32 -8.53 -31.30
N LYS A 16 11.60 -8.15 -31.19
CA LYS A 16 12.14 -7.45 -30.01
C LYS A 16 11.44 -6.11 -29.75
N THR A 17 11.11 -5.38 -30.80
CA THR A 17 10.39 -4.10 -30.68
C THR A 17 8.99 -4.30 -30.12
N ASN A 18 8.27 -5.30 -30.60
CA ASN A 18 6.92 -5.63 -30.13
C ASN A 18 6.94 -6.15 -28.69
N GLU A 19 7.90 -7.01 -28.34
CA GLU A 19 8.11 -7.50 -26.98
C GLU A 19 8.41 -6.34 -26.01
N THR A 20 9.30 -5.41 -26.41
CA THR A 20 9.63 -4.22 -25.61
C THR A 20 8.40 -3.34 -25.38
N ARG A 21 7.59 -3.12 -26.43
CA ARG A 21 6.33 -2.36 -26.31
C ARG A 21 5.34 -3.03 -25.35
N ALA A 22 5.22 -4.35 -25.42
CA ALA A 22 4.36 -5.10 -24.51
C ALA A 22 4.82 -4.98 -23.05
N LEU A 23 6.13 -5.10 -22.79
CA LEU A 23 6.70 -4.94 -21.45
C LEU A 23 6.50 -3.53 -20.89
N ILE A 24 6.66 -2.49 -21.71
CA ILE A 24 6.40 -1.10 -21.30
C ILE A 24 4.94 -0.93 -20.91
N SER A 25 4.02 -1.38 -21.77
CA SER A 25 2.57 -1.30 -21.50
C SER A 25 2.19 -2.02 -20.20
N GLN A 26 2.72 -3.23 -19.99
CA GLN A 26 2.50 -3.99 -18.75
C GLN A 26 3.04 -3.23 -17.52
N GLY A 27 4.24 -2.65 -17.63
CA GLY A 27 4.85 -1.85 -16.58
C GLY A 27 4.02 -0.62 -16.19
N GLU A 28 3.40 0.06 -17.16
CA GLU A 28 2.52 1.19 -16.89
C GLU A 28 1.24 0.78 -16.14
N VAL A 29 0.62 -0.33 -16.55
CA VAL A 29 -0.56 -0.88 -15.86
C VAL A 29 -0.20 -1.27 -14.43
N ALA A 30 0.94 -1.95 -14.23
CA ALA A 30 1.40 -2.35 -12.91
C ALA A 30 1.64 -1.14 -11.99
N LYS A 31 2.24 -0.05 -12.50
CA LYS A 31 2.43 1.20 -11.74
C LYS A 31 1.11 1.83 -11.31
N LYS A 32 0.13 1.89 -12.21
CA LYS A 32 -1.21 2.42 -11.90
C LYS A 32 -1.90 1.57 -10.82
N LEU A 33 -1.88 0.25 -10.96
CA LEU A 33 -2.44 -0.69 -9.99
C LEU A 33 -1.78 -0.52 -8.62
N ASN A 34 -0.44 -0.50 -8.55
CA ASN A 34 0.29 -0.36 -7.29
C ASN A 34 -0.04 0.96 -6.59
N THR A 35 -0.13 2.06 -7.35
CA THR A 35 -0.54 3.36 -6.81
C THR A 35 -1.96 3.30 -6.24
N GLN A 36 -2.90 2.66 -6.93
CA GLN A 36 -4.27 2.48 -6.46
C GLN A 36 -4.34 1.60 -5.20
N VAL A 37 -3.63 0.47 -5.18
CA VAL A 37 -3.54 -0.41 -4.01
C VAL A 37 -2.97 0.34 -2.81
N ARG A 38 -1.90 1.12 -3.01
CA ARG A 38 -1.33 1.98 -1.97
C ARG A 38 -2.35 2.98 -1.44
N ARG A 39 -3.07 3.68 -2.31
CA ARG A 39 -4.12 4.63 -1.89
C ARG A 39 -5.22 3.93 -1.09
N ASN A 40 -5.71 2.78 -1.56
CA ASN A 40 -6.71 2.01 -0.85
C ASN A 40 -6.20 1.54 0.52
N SER A 41 -4.95 1.07 0.60
CA SER A 41 -4.33 0.66 1.85
C SER A 41 -4.21 1.83 2.84
N LEU A 42 -3.84 3.02 2.38
CA LEU A 42 -3.78 4.23 3.23
C LEU A 42 -5.17 4.60 3.75
N ALA A 43 -6.19 4.62 2.88
CA ALA A 43 -7.57 4.89 3.27
C ALA A 43 -8.11 3.87 4.28
N THR A 44 -7.78 2.59 4.12
CA THR A 44 -8.14 1.56 5.10
C THR A 44 -7.44 1.79 6.44
N LYS A 45 -6.14 2.10 6.45
CA LYS A 45 -5.39 2.39 7.68
C LYS A 45 -5.96 3.60 8.42
N GLN A 46 -6.29 4.66 7.69
CA GLN A 46 -6.96 5.83 8.24
C GLN A 46 -8.27 5.44 8.94
N ARG A 47 -9.18 4.76 8.24
CA ARG A 47 -10.47 4.32 8.81
C ARG A 47 -10.31 3.42 10.04
N MET A 48 -9.33 2.51 10.01
CA MET A 48 -9.05 1.64 11.15
C MET A 48 -8.54 2.43 12.37
N SER A 49 -7.74 3.46 12.16
CA SER A 49 -7.27 4.32 13.24
C SER A 49 -8.40 5.16 13.84
N GLU A 50 -9.24 5.76 13.00
CA GLU A 50 -10.44 6.49 13.43
C GLU A 50 -11.41 5.59 14.22
N LEU A 51 -11.66 4.38 13.73
CA LEU A 51 -12.54 3.41 14.40
C LEU A 51 -11.95 2.96 15.73
N SER A 52 -10.63 2.74 15.80
CA SER A 52 -9.96 2.34 17.04
C SER A 52 -10.06 3.44 18.10
N ALA A 53 -9.85 4.70 17.75
CA ALA A 53 -10.03 5.82 18.67
C ALA A 53 -11.47 5.91 19.19
N ALA A 54 -12.46 5.75 18.31
CA ALA A 54 -13.87 5.74 18.70
C ALA A 54 -14.20 4.58 19.65
N SER A 55 -13.79 3.36 19.30
CA SER A 55 -14.04 2.17 20.14
C SER A 55 -13.38 2.26 21.51
N ILE A 56 -12.14 2.77 21.60
CA ILE A 56 -11.46 2.97 22.89
C ILE A 56 -12.17 4.04 23.71
N SER A 57 -12.72 5.08 23.08
CA SER A 57 -13.45 6.15 23.76
C SER A 57 -14.70 5.65 24.49
N GLU A 58 -15.36 4.62 23.96
CA GLU A 58 -16.54 3.98 24.55
C GLU A 58 -16.22 3.10 25.77
N VAL A 59 -14.96 2.70 25.98
CA VAL A 59 -14.56 1.83 27.10
C VAL A 59 -14.62 2.61 28.43
N PRO A 60 -15.19 2.05 29.50
CA PRO A 60 -15.18 2.66 30.83
C PRO A 60 -13.76 2.95 31.34
N ASN A 61 -13.58 4.05 32.08
CA ASN A 61 -12.28 4.51 32.56
C ASN A 61 -11.66 3.63 33.67
N ASP A 62 -12.42 2.66 34.20
CA ASP A 62 -11.97 1.76 35.28
C ASP A 62 -11.14 0.57 34.76
N HIS A 63 -10.94 0.48 33.44
CA HIS A 63 -10.19 -0.60 32.81
C HIS A 63 -8.76 -0.17 32.46
N ALA A 64 -7.82 -1.08 32.72
CA ALA A 64 -6.45 -0.93 32.24
C ALA A 64 -6.40 -1.01 30.71
N VAL A 65 -5.76 -0.03 30.07
CA VAL A 65 -5.61 0.03 28.61
C VAL A 65 -4.21 -0.43 28.23
N TYR A 66 -4.11 -1.30 27.22
CA TYR A 66 -2.84 -1.84 26.76
C TYR A 66 -2.62 -1.52 25.29
N ARG A 67 -1.42 -1.06 24.97
CA ARG A 67 -0.96 -0.87 23.59
C ARG A 67 -0.24 -2.11 23.12
N SER A 68 -0.60 -2.60 21.95
CA SER A 68 0.13 -3.69 21.30
C SER A 68 1.35 -3.16 20.52
N VAL A 69 2.50 -3.78 20.75
CA VAL A 69 3.75 -3.55 20.00
C VAL A 69 4.29 -4.92 19.57
N GLY A 70 3.96 -5.30 18.33
CA GLY A 70 4.21 -6.66 17.84
C GLY A 70 3.42 -7.69 18.64
N ARG A 71 4.10 -8.47 19.49
CA ARG A 71 3.48 -9.45 20.41
C ARG A 71 3.49 -9.00 21.88
N MET A 72 4.07 -7.85 22.19
CA MET A 72 4.05 -7.28 23.54
C MET A 72 2.84 -6.38 23.75
N PHE A 73 2.40 -6.30 25.01
CA PHE A 73 1.36 -5.40 25.47
C PHE A 73 1.92 -4.49 26.55
N LEU A 74 1.98 -3.19 26.27
CA LEU A 74 2.47 -2.16 27.18
C LEU A 74 1.27 -1.52 27.88
N LEU A 75 1.34 -1.37 29.21
CA LEU A 75 0.33 -0.65 29.96
C LEU A 75 0.37 0.84 29.58
N THR A 76 -0.80 1.41 29.28
CA THR A 76 -0.95 2.83 28.90
C THR A 76 -2.22 3.42 29.52
N THR A 77 -2.45 4.71 29.26
CA THR A 77 -3.70 5.39 29.60
C THR A 77 -4.61 5.48 28.37
N LYS A 78 -5.92 5.42 28.59
CA LYS A 78 -6.96 5.60 27.57
C LYS A 78 -6.72 6.84 26.69
N ASP A 79 -6.49 8.00 27.31
CA ASP A 79 -6.35 9.27 26.58
C ASP A 79 -5.14 9.27 25.64
N ALA A 80 -3.99 8.78 26.12
CA ALA A 80 -2.78 8.67 25.31
C ALA A 80 -2.96 7.75 24.09
N GLU A 81 -3.73 6.66 24.22
CA GLU A 81 -3.96 5.74 23.10
C GLU A 81 -4.96 6.31 22.09
N ILE A 82 -5.97 7.04 22.55
CA ILE A 82 -6.88 7.80 21.67
C ILE A 82 -6.11 8.87 20.90
N GLU A 83 -5.26 9.65 21.57
CA GLU A 83 -4.45 10.69 20.94
C GLU A 83 -3.52 10.10 19.86
N ARG A 84 -2.90 8.96 20.15
CA ARG A 84 -2.07 8.23 19.17
C ARG A 84 -2.86 7.85 17.93
N HIS A 85 -4.04 7.25 18.09
CA HIS A 85 -4.88 6.85 16.97
C HIS A 85 -5.41 8.03 16.16
N ASN A 86 -5.74 9.15 16.82
CA ASN A 86 -6.11 10.38 16.14
C ASN A 86 -4.94 10.96 15.33
N LYS A 87 -3.72 10.93 15.87
CA LYS A 87 -2.52 11.34 15.15
C LYS A 87 -2.24 10.44 13.95
N GLU A 88 -2.34 9.12 14.10
CA GLU A 88 -2.16 8.17 13.00
C GLU A 88 -3.19 8.38 11.89
N ALA A 89 -4.46 8.67 12.23
CA ALA A 89 -5.49 9.00 11.25
C ALA A 89 -5.13 10.26 10.44
N LEU A 90 -4.58 11.29 11.10
CA LEU A 90 -4.14 12.52 10.45
C LEU A 90 -2.92 12.31 9.53
N GLU A 91 -2.00 11.40 9.90
CA GLU A 91 -0.82 11.07 9.08
C GLU A 91 -1.18 10.33 7.78
N TYR A 92 -2.33 9.66 7.73
CA TYR A 92 -2.83 8.95 6.53
C TYR A 92 -3.76 9.78 5.64
N LYS A 93 -4.13 10.99 6.08
CA LYS A 93 -5.02 11.92 5.35
C LYS A 93 -4.26 12.73 4.30
#